data_AF-A0A842N4R3-F1
#
_entry.id   AF-A0A842N4R3-F1
#
_cell.length_a   1.000
_cell.length_b   1.000
_cell.length_c   1.000
_cell.angle_alpha   90.00
_cell.angle_beta   90.00
_cell.angle_gamma   90.00
#
_symmetry.space_group_name_H-M   'P 1'
#
loop_
_entity.id
_entity.type
_entity.pdbx_description
1 polymer ?
#
loop_
_entity_poly.entity_id
_entity_poly.type
_entity_poly.pdbx_seq_one_letter_code
_entity_poly.pdbx_strand_id
1 'polypeptide(L)'
;KIAYLDGRPVAQILYYPEKADPTVAEPRDGVMAIRCTYNPFRETQKKGVSSRLLESVLKECRDGPRSLGGKPARFAVAQAFETGEGTSLVNFYASKGFKQGEGEMYLELHGEYTPRKPTTYHPLPEDRGRALVFYDPVCEWSIGSATRIEGLLNEIDPALPMTTINSWENPRESKRREGQALIVNATPIASNWRNREAFTKEVTQALTI
;
A
#
# COMPACT_ATOMS: atom_id res chain seq x y z
N LYS A 1 12.85 4.89 -7.96
CA LYS A 1 14.31 5.12 -7.80
C LYS A 1 14.92 3.94 -7.06
N ILE A 2 16.13 3.54 -7.44
CA ILE A 2 16.86 2.40 -6.85
C ILE A 2 18.21 2.91 -6.35
N ALA A 3 18.62 2.47 -5.17
CA ALA A 3 19.95 2.70 -4.62
C ALA A 3 20.85 1.50 -4.94
N TYR A 4 22.09 1.78 -5.33
CA TYR A 4 23.09 0.77 -5.63
C TYR A 4 24.28 0.88 -4.66
N LEU A 5 24.82 -0.27 -4.26
CA LEU A 5 26.08 -0.40 -3.52
C LEU A 5 26.93 -1.45 -4.25
N ASP A 6 28.13 -1.08 -4.68
CA ASP A 6 29.04 -1.94 -5.45
C ASP A 6 28.37 -2.56 -6.68
N GLY A 7 27.59 -1.75 -7.41
CA GLY A 7 26.85 -2.18 -8.61
C GLY A 7 25.61 -3.04 -8.35
N ARG A 8 25.29 -3.38 -7.09
CA ARG A 8 24.12 -4.20 -6.73
C ARG A 8 22.98 -3.32 -6.20
N PRO A 9 21.72 -3.58 -6.60
CA PRO A 9 20.56 -2.87 -6.03
C PRO A 9 20.36 -3.27 -4.57
N VAL A 10 20.25 -2.29 -3.67
CA VAL A 10 20.13 -2.51 -2.22
C VAL A 10 18.90 -1.88 -1.58
N ALA A 11 18.24 -0.95 -2.27
CA ALA A 11 16.98 -0.40 -1.80
C ALA A 11 16.25 0.26 -2.97
N GLN A 12 14.95 0.45 -2.80
CA GLN A 12 14.14 1.20 -3.73
C GLN A 12 13.09 2.05 -3.04
N ILE A 13 12.61 3.04 -3.78
CA ILE A 13 11.41 3.82 -3.49
C ILE A 13 10.66 3.99 -4.80
N LEU A 14 9.40 3.60 -4.83
CA LEU A 14 8.53 3.84 -5.97
C LEU A 14 7.71 5.12 -5.72
N TYR A 15 7.42 5.87 -6.77
CA TYR A 15 6.56 7.04 -6.64
C TYR A 15 5.97 7.38 -8.00
N TYR A 16 4.76 7.93 -7.98
CA TYR A 16 4.04 8.36 -9.17
C TYR A 16 3.01 9.45 -8.81
N PRO A 17 2.62 10.31 -9.75
CA PRO A 17 1.51 11.24 -9.54
C PRO A 17 0.24 10.47 -9.16
N GLU A 18 -0.51 10.91 -8.15
CA GLU A 18 -1.71 10.19 -7.72
C GLU A 18 -2.73 9.98 -8.86
N LYS A 19 -2.78 10.90 -9.84
CA LYS A 19 -3.56 10.77 -11.07
C LYS A 19 -3.23 9.56 -11.94
N ALA A 20 -2.04 8.97 -11.78
CA ALA A 20 -1.64 7.76 -12.47
C ALA A 20 -2.14 6.48 -11.77
N ASP A 21 -2.67 6.57 -10.56
CA ASP A 21 -3.18 5.43 -9.81
C ASP A 21 -4.58 5.04 -10.34
N PRO A 22 -4.72 3.89 -11.03
CA PRO A 22 -5.99 3.51 -11.61
C PRO A 22 -7.01 3.09 -10.56
N THR A 23 -6.58 2.81 -9.32
CA THR A 23 -7.43 2.33 -8.22
C THR A 23 -8.12 3.47 -7.47
N VAL A 24 -7.60 4.70 -7.57
CA VAL A 24 -8.16 5.87 -6.91
C VAL A 24 -9.36 6.39 -7.71
N ALA A 25 -10.52 6.51 -7.06
CA ALA A 25 -11.75 7.00 -7.70
C ALA A 25 -11.67 8.49 -8.04
N GLU A 26 -11.22 9.31 -7.08
CA GLU A 26 -11.09 10.76 -7.21
C GLU A 26 -9.63 11.18 -6.91
N PRO A 27 -8.70 11.02 -7.87
CA PRO A 27 -7.30 11.38 -7.63
C PRO A 27 -7.12 12.90 -7.51
N ARG A 28 -6.31 13.32 -6.53
CA ARG A 28 -6.03 14.73 -6.25
C ARG A 28 -4.98 15.26 -7.21
N ASP A 29 -5.17 16.50 -7.67
CA ASP A 29 -4.23 17.13 -8.59
C ASP A 29 -2.96 17.62 -7.88
N GLY A 30 -1.82 17.46 -8.56
CA GLY A 30 -0.51 17.89 -8.06
C GLY A 30 0.01 17.08 -6.87
N VAL A 31 -0.52 15.88 -6.59
CA VAL A 31 -0.10 15.03 -5.47
C VAL A 31 0.86 13.94 -5.95
N MET A 32 1.95 13.74 -5.19
CA MET A 32 2.86 12.62 -5.43
C MET A 32 2.57 11.47 -4.46
N ALA A 33 2.18 10.31 -4.97
CA ALA A 33 2.08 9.09 -4.18
C ALA A 33 3.46 8.43 -4.08
N ILE A 34 3.98 8.30 -2.86
CA ILE A 34 5.18 7.53 -2.54
C ILE A 34 4.73 6.14 -2.14
N ARG A 35 5.24 5.15 -2.86
CA ARG A 35 4.93 3.74 -2.70
C ARG A 35 6.20 2.96 -2.45
N CYS A 36 6.03 1.85 -1.74
CA CYS A 36 7.06 0.86 -1.47
C CYS A 36 8.48 1.40 -1.24
N THR A 37 8.70 2.02 -0.08
CA THR A 37 10.06 2.21 0.42
C THR A 37 10.56 0.87 0.93
N TYR A 38 11.46 0.24 0.18
CA TYR A 38 11.91 -1.13 0.44
C TYR A 38 13.43 -1.22 0.52
N ASN A 39 13.92 -1.81 1.61
CA ASN A 39 15.34 -2.09 1.84
C ASN A 39 15.43 -3.42 2.61
N PRO A 40 15.51 -4.56 1.90
CA PRO A 40 15.50 -5.87 2.55
C PRO A 40 16.85 -6.26 3.16
N PHE A 41 17.93 -5.61 2.76
CA PHE A 41 19.28 -6.05 3.12
C PHE A 41 19.72 -5.45 4.45
N ARG A 42 19.95 -6.32 5.44
CA ARG A 42 20.39 -5.91 6.78
C ARG A 42 21.69 -5.12 6.75
N GLU A 43 22.60 -5.41 5.82
CA GLU A 43 23.85 -4.67 5.69
C GLU A 43 23.67 -3.20 5.30
N THR A 44 22.53 -2.81 4.71
CA THR A 44 22.23 -1.43 4.27
C THR A 44 21.10 -0.77 5.04
N GLN A 45 20.38 -1.52 5.87
CA GLN A 45 19.43 -0.96 6.81
C GLN A 45 20.14 -0.08 7.85
N LYS A 46 19.43 0.95 8.34
CA LYS A 46 19.94 1.93 9.33
C LYS A 46 21.20 2.72 8.93
N LYS A 47 21.68 2.59 7.68
CA LYS A 47 22.80 3.36 7.12
C LYS A 47 22.37 4.59 6.30
N GLY A 48 21.10 4.99 6.41
CA GLY A 48 20.56 6.17 5.72
C GLY A 48 20.25 5.99 4.22
N VAL A 49 20.35 4.77 3.68
CA VAL A 49 20.07 4.50 2.25
C VAL A 49 18.65 4.93 1.85
N SER A 50 17.64 4.45 2.59
CA SER A 50 16.24 4.79 2.33
C SER A 50 15.94 6.29 2.56
N SER A 51 16.63 6.90 3.53
CA SER A 51 16.55 8.35 3.77
C SER A 51 17.01 9.15 2.56
N ARG A 52 18.18 8.80 1.99
CA ARG A 52 18.70 9.46 0.79
C ARG A 52 17.82 9.26 -0.43
N LEU A 53 17.24 8.07 -0.59
CA LEU A 53 16.26 7.80 -1.64
C LEU A 53 15.04 8.71 -1.51
N LEU A 54 14.45 8.79 -0.31
CA LEU A 54 13.30 9.66 -0.05
C LEU A 54 13.66 11.13 -0.27
N GLU A 55 14.79 11.61 0.25
CA GLU A 55 15.26 12.99 0.06
C GLU A 55 15.41 13.33 -1.42
N SER A 56 15.94 12.40 -2.23
CA SER A 56 16.02 12.56 -3.69
C SER A 56 14.64 12.66 -4.35
N VAL A 57 13.68 11.82 -3.95
CA VAL A 57 12.29 11.91 -4.43
C VAL A 57 11.66 13.24 -4.05
N LEU A 58 11.79 13.65 -2.78
CA LEU A 58 11.19 14.90 -2.30
C LEU A 58 11.81 16.13 -2.94
N LYS A 59 13.11 16.12 -3.24
CA LYS A 59 13.75 17.18 -4.03
C LYS A 59 13.11 17.28 -5.40
N GLU A 60 12.96 16.16 -6.11
CA GLU A 60 12.33 16.11 -7.42
C GLU A 60 10.87 16.60 -7.37
N CYS A 61 10.10 16.23 -6.34
CA CYS A 61 8.75 16.73 -6.11
C CYS A 61 8.69 18.25 -5.96
N ARG A 62 9.65 18.87 -5.26
CA ARG A 62 9.73 20.32 -5.09
C ARG A 62 10.15 21.04 -6.37
N ASP A 63 11.07 20.45 -7.13
CA ASP A 63 11.61 21.07 -8.35
C ASP A 63 10.64 21.01 -9.54
N GLY A 64 9.61 20.15 -9.48
CA GLY A 64 8.61 20.01 -10.52
C GLY A 64 8.93 18.86 -11.48
N PRO A 65 8.52 17.62 -11.16
CA PRO A 65 8.82 16.48 -12.00
C PRO A 65 8.07 16.56 -13.33
N ARG A 66 8.66 16.00 -14.39
CA ARG A 66 8.01 15.90 -15.71
C ARG A 66 6.65 15.18 -15.66
N SER A 67 6.50 14.21 -14.76
CA SER A 67 5.24 13.49 -14.53
C SER A 67 4.12 14.38 -13.99
N LEU A 68 4.44 15.56 -13.44
CA LEU A 68 3.50 16.62 -13.07
C LEU A 68 3.53 17.80 -14.06
N GLY A 69 4.01 17.57 -15.28
CA GLY A 69 4.10 18.62 -16.31
C GLY A 69 5.09 19.73 -15.96
N GLY A 70 6.12 19.44 -15.16
CA GLY A 70 7.11 20.43 -14.72
C GLY A 70 6.65 21.33 -13.57
N LYS A 71 5.48 21.08 -12.99
CA LYS A 71 4.98 21.82 -11.83
C LYS A 71 5.39 21.13 -10.52
N PRO A 72 5.77 21.88 -9.48
CA PRO A 72 5.99 21.32 -8.15
C PRO A 72 4.78 20.56 -7.63
N ALA A 73 5.02 19.48 -6.89
CA ALA A 73 3.98 18.79 -6.16
C ALA A 73 3.44 19.68 -5.04
N ARG A 74 2.12 19.68 -4.85
CA ARG A 74 1.46 20.35 -3.72
C ARG A 74 1.85 19.68 -2.41
N PHE A 75 1.68 18.36 -2.35
CA PHE A 75 2.09 17.53 -1.22
C PHE A 75 2.41 16.11 -1.69
N ALA A 76 3.13 15.37 -0.86
CA ALA A 76 3.39 13.95 -1.05
C ALA A 76 2.58 13.13 -0.05
N VAL A 77 2.13 11.96 -0.45
CA VAL A 77 1.47 10.99 0.43
C VAL A 77 2.21 9.67 0.42
N ALA A 78 2.23 8.98 1.55
CA ALA A 78 2.84 7.68 1.71
C ALA A 78 1.88 6.75 2.45
N GLN A 79 1.74 5.53 1.95
CA GLN A 79 1.07 4.48 2.71
C GLN A 79 2.11 3.81 3.60
N ALA A 80 2.03 4.09 4.90
CA ALA A 80 2.88 3.49 5.90
C ALA A 80 2.16 2.27 6.48
N PHE A 81 2.84 1.13 6.50
CA PHE A 81 2.34 -0.09 7.13
C PHE A 81 3.46 -0.76 7.91
N GLU A 82 3.07 -1.52 8.93
CA GLU A 82 4.01 -2.30 9.71
C GLU A 82 4.29 -3.63 9.02
N THR A 83 5.55 -3.84 8.65
CA THR A 83 6.04 -5.12 8.11
C THR A 83 6.37 -6.12 9.23
N GLY A 84 6.53 -5.64 10.47
CA GLY A 84 7.13 -6.41 11.57
C GLY A 84 8.63 -6.64 11.40
N GLU A 85 9.25 -6.04 10.37
CA GLU A 85 10.64 -6.24 9.99
C GLU A 85 11.36 -4.89 9.85
N GLY A 86 12.51 -4.76 10.49
CA GLY A 86 13.34 -3.56 10.40
C GLY A 86 12.71 -2.35 11.10
N THR A 87 12.80 -1.18 10.48
CA THR A 87 12.22 0.06 11.00
C THR A 87 10.79 0.21 10.50
N SER A 88 9.86 0.44 11.42
CA SER A 88 8.47 0.85 11.12
C SER A 88 8.44 1.93 10.04
N LEU A 89 7.64 1.73 8.98
CA LEU A 89 7.47 2.74 7.94
C LEU A 89 6.81 4.00 8.49
N VAL A 90 5.91 3.87 9.48
CA VAL A 90 5.28 5.01 10.16
C VAL A 90 6.34 5.88 10.83
N ASN A 91 7.22 5.25 11.62
CA ASN A 91 8.31 5.96 12.31
C ASN A 91 9.33 6.53 11.32
N PHE A 92 9.64 5.80 10.24
CA PHE A 92 10.53 6.26 9.20
C PHE A 92 10.02 7.56 8.56
N TYR A 93 8.77 7.58 8.07
CA TYR A 93 8.21 8.78 7.46
C TYR A 93 8.00 9.91 8.47
N ALA A 94 7.56 9.61 9.70
CA ALA A 94 7.43 10.61 10.77
C ALA A 94 8.77 11.33 11.04
N SER A 95 9.88 10.57 11.10
CA SER A 95 11.23 11.13 11.27
C SER A 95 11.66 12.04 10.11
N LYS A 96 10.93 12.02 9.00
CA LYS A 96 11.15 12.81 7.77
C LYS A 96 10.14 13.93 7.60
N GLY A 97 9.38 14.23 8.66
CA GLY A 97 8.42 15.33 8.70
C GLY A 97 7.04 15.00 8.15
N PHE A 98 6.77 13.74 7.77
CA PHE A 98 5.42 13.35 7.40
C PHE A 98 4.51 13.35 8.63
N LYS A 99 3.29 13.83 8.45
CA LYS A 99 2.23 13.86 9.46
C LYS A 99 1.21 12.76 9.16
N GLN A 100 0.49 12.32 10.20
CA GLN A 100 -0.62 11.39 10.04
C GLN A 100 -1.84 12.11 9.45
N GLY A 101 -2.39 11.59 8.36
CA GLY A 101 -3.67 11.99 7.77
C GLY A 101 -4.71 10.89 7.87
N GLU A 102 -5.74 10.97 7.03
CA GLU A 102 -6.83 9.98 6.98
C GLU A 102 -6.42 8.78 6.11
N GLY A 103 -5.99 7.69 6.76
CA GLY A 103 -5.59 6.44 6.10
C GLY A 103 -4.23 6.46 5.40
N GLU A 104 -3.50 7.57 5.48
CA GLU A 104 -2.17 7.75 4.88
C GLU A 104 -1.32 8.72 5.70
N MET A 105 -0.01 8.75 5.45
CA MET A 105 0.87 9.82 5.92
C MET A 105 1.08 10.84 4.82
N TYR A 106 1.25 12.12 5.16
CA TYR A 106 1.44 13.18 4.17
C TYR A 106 2.57 14.14 4.54
N LEU A 107 3.15 14.78 3.54
CA LEU A 107 4.12 15.86 3.67
C LEU A 107 3.73 17.01 2.73
N GLU A 108 3.38 18.15 3.30
CA GLU A 108 3.09 19.38 2.55
C GLU A 108 4.38 19.93 1.94
N LEU A 109 4.31 20.34 0.67
CA LEU A 109 5.45 20.88 -0.08
C LEU A 109 5.14 22.30 -0.55
N HIS A 110 4.30 22.45 -1.57
CA HIS A 110 3.87 23.73 -2.14
C HIS A 110 2.35 23.98 -2.02
N GLY A 111 1.65 23.15 -1.26
CA GLY A 111 0.24 23.30 -1.00
C GLY A 111 -0.23 22.45 0.18
N GLU A 112 -1.43 22.77 0.65
CA GLU A 112 -2.05 22.13 1.81
C GLU A 112 -2.49 20.70 1.50
N TYR A 113 -2.41 19.85 2.53
CA TYR A 113 -2.97 18.51 2.50
C TYR A 113 -4.49 18.56 2.32
N THR A 114 -5.01 17.68 1.47
CA THR A 114 -6.45 17.50 1.29
C THR A 114 -6.75 16.02 1.47
N PRO A 115 -7.54 15.60 2.49
CA PRO A 115 -7.85 14.19 2.71
C PRO A 115 -8.66 13.62 1.54
N ARG A 116 -8.55 12.30 1.34
CA ARG A 116 -9.45 11.58 0.43
C ARG A 116 -10.82 11.42 1.09
N LYS A 117 -11.88 11.31 0.29
CA LYS A 117 -13.20 10.96 0.83
C LYS A 117 -13.13 9.56 1.46
N PRO A 118 -13.63 9.38 2.70
CA PRO A 118 -13.79 8.06 3.27
C PRO A 118 -14.69 7.20 2.39
N THR A 119 -14.34 5.94 2.26
CA THR A 119 -15.16 4.93 1.57
C THR A 119 -15.60 3.88 2.57
N THR A 120 -16.82 3.36 2.38
CA THR A 120 -17.37 2.27 3.19
C THR A 120 -17.72 1.13 2.26
N TYR A 121 -17.12 -0.03 2.49
CA TYR A 121 -17.44 -1.22 1.72
C TYR A 121 -18.89 -1.65 1.99
N HIS A 122 -19.61 -1.97 0.90
CA HIS A 122 -20.94 -2.55 0.94
C HIS A 122 -20.87 -3.99 0.39
N PRO A 123 -21.35 -5.01 1.14
CA PRO A 123 -21.31 -6.40 0.71
C PRO A 123 -21.91 -6.63 -0.68
N LEU A 124 -21.14 -7.25 -1.57
CA LEU A 124 -21.59 -7.62 -2.91
C LEU A 124 -22.11 -9.08 -2.93
N PRO A 125 -23.25 -9.38 -3.57
CA PRO A 125 -23.78 -10.74 -3.64
C PRO A 125 -22.81 -11.76 -4.24
N GLU A 126 -22.04 -11.37 -5.26
CA GLU A 126 -21.05 -12.25 -5.91
C GLU A 126 -19.81 -12.57 -5.07
N ASP A 127 -19.61 -11.87 -3.96
CA ASP A 127 -18.50 -12.08 -3.03
C ASP A 127 -18.84 -13.12 -1.95
N ARG A 128 -20.09 -13.59 -1.89
CA ARG A 128 -20.55 -14.61 -0.94
C ARG A 128 -19.97 -15.99 -1.29
N GLY A 129 -19.61 -16.74 -0.25
CA GLY A 129 -19.06 -18.09 -0.37
C GLY A 129 -17.68 -18.18 -1.04
N ARG A 130 -16.93 -17.07 -1.13
CA ARG A 130 -15.58 -17.02 -1.71
C ARG A 130 -14.65 -16.06 -0.97
N ALA A 131 -13.36 -16.19 -1.22
CA ALA A 131 -12.35 -15.22 -0.82
C ALA A 131 -11.83 -14.43 -2.03
N LEU A 132 -11.63 -13.12 -1.83
CA LEU A 132 -10.96 -12.22 -2.77
C LEU A 132 -9.75 -11.59 -2.07
N VAL A 133 -8.56 -11.82 -2.62
CA VAL A 133 -7.30 -11.28 -2.11
C VAL A 133 -6.81 -10.22 -3.09
N PHE A 134 -6.67 -8.97 -2.66
CA PHE A 134 -6.19 -7.89 -3.51
C PHE A 134 -4.72 -7.64 -3.25
N TYR A 135 -3.96 -7.41 -4.33
CA TYR A 135 -2.60 -6.90 -4.24
C TYR A 135 -2.40 -5.71 -5.19
N ASP A 136 -1.40 -4.90 -4.86
CA ASP A 136 -0.93 -3.78 -5.65
C ASP A 136 0.47 -4.10 -6.20
N PRO A 137 0.67 -4.16 -7.53
CA PRO A 137 1.98 -4.44 -8.12
C PRO A 137 3.01 -3.34 -7.87
N VAL A 138 2.61 -2.18 -7.34
CA VAL A 138 3.53 -1.07 -7.03
C VAL A 138 4.24 -1.22 -5.68
N CYS A 139 4.15 -2.41 -5.06
CA CYS A 139 4.78 -2.71 -3.78
C CYS A 139 5.19 -4.19 -3.68
N GLU A 140 6.49 -4.46 -3.50
CA GLU A 140 7.05 -5.81 -3.34
C GLU A 140 6.40 -6.57 -2.16
N TRP A 141 6.02 -5.86 -1.09
CA TRP A 141 5.35 -6.48 0.05
C TRP A 141 3.92 -6.93 -0.26
N SER A 142 3.26 -6.33 -1.25
CA SER A 142 1.84 -6.57 -1.50
C SER A 142 1.61 -7.96 -2.06
N ILE A 143 2.34 -8.36 -3.10
CA ILE A 143 2.25 -9.72 -3.66
C ILE A 143 2.68 -10.77 -2.65
N GLY A 144 3.76 -10.53 -1.90
CA GLY A 144 4.22 -11.45 -0.85
C GLY A 144 3.23 -11.59 0.29
N SER A 145 2.45 -10.54 0.60
CA SER A 145 1.37 -10.61 1.59
C SER A 145 0.18 -11.39 1.04
N ALA A 146 -0.22 -11.16 -0.21
CA ALA A 146 -1.31 -11.89 -0.85
C ALA A 146 -1.04 -13.40 -0.87
N THR A 147 0.14 -13.85 -1.34
CA THR A 147 0.50 -15.28 -1.34
C THR A 147 0.48 -15.92 0.05
N ARG A 148 0.88 -15.17 1.09
CA ARG A 148 0.82 -15.67 2.48
C ARG A 148 -0.62 -15.77 2.98
N ILE A 149 -1.47 -14.81 2.65
CA ILE A 149 -2.90 -14.83 2.95
C ILE A 149 -3.56 -16.03 2.26
N GLU A 150 -3.25 -16.28 0.98
CA GLU A 150 -3.77 -17.43 0.24
C GLU A 150 -3.43 -18.76 0.94
N GLY A 151 -2.18 -18.93 1.37
CA GLY A 151 -1.76 -20.11 2.13
C GLY A 151 -2.53 -20.28 3.44
N LEU A 152 -2.73 -19.20 4.18
CA LEU A 152 -3.49 -19.21 5.44
C LEU A 152 -4.98 -19.54 5.22
N LEU A 153 -5.59 -18.99 4.18
CA LEU A 153 -6.99 -19.29 3.84
C LEU A 153 -7.15 -20.77 3.48
N ASN A 154 -6.21 -21.32 2.69
CA ASN A 154 -6.19 -22.74 2.36
C ASN A 154 -5.94 -23.64 3.58
N GLU A 155 -5.18 -23.19 4.59
CA GLU A 155 -5.04 -23.89 5.87
C GLU A 155 -6.37 -23.91 6.67
N ILE A 156 -7.16 -22.83 6.60
CA ILE A 156 -8.42 -22.68 7.34
C ILE A 156 -9.56 -23.45 6.66
N ASP A 157 -9.72 -23.27 5.35
CA ASP A 157 -10.74 -23.93 4.54
C ASP A 157 -10.17 -24.24 3.14
N PRO A 158 -9.69 -25.48 2.90
CA PRO A 158 -9.17 -25.89 1.59
C PRO A 158 -10.21 -25.89 0.46
N ALA A 159 -11.51 -25.88 0.79
CA ALA A 159 -12.59 -25.91 -0.19
C ALA A 159 -13.07 -24.51 -0.58
N LEU A 160 -12.64 -23.46 0.12
CA LEU A 160 -13.04 -22.08 -0.13
C LEU A 160 -12.56 -21.60 -1.51
N PRO A 161 -13.47 -21.26 -2.45
CA PRO A 161 -13.09 -20.66 -3.71
C PRO A 161 -12.36 -19.34 -3.47
N MET A 162 -11.18 -19.19 -4.05
CA MET A 162 -10.33 -18.02 -3.84
C MET A 162 -9.93 -17.39 -5.16
N THR A 163 -9.77 -16.07 -5.17
CA THR A 163 -9.24 -15.35 -6.32
C THR A 163 -8.35 -14.22 -5.88
N THR A 164 -7.13 -14.20 -6.42
CA THR A 164 -6.18 -13.12 -6.20
C THR A 164 -6.24 -12.13 -7.35
N ILE A 165 -6.46 -10.86 -7.01
CA ILE A 165 -6.76 -9.79 -7.95
C ILE A 165 -5.64 -8.75 -7.91
N ASN A 166 -4.99 -8.56 -9.06
CA ASN A 166 -4.13 -7.41 -9.30
C ASN A 166 -4.99 -6.15 -9.41
N SER A 167 -4.89 -5.25 -8.42
CA SER A 167 -5.71 -4.03 -8.36
C SER A 167 -5.44 -3.06 -9.50
N TRP A 168 -4.23 -3.05 -10.08
CA TRP A 168 -3.88 -2.15 -11.19
C TRP A 168 -4.37 -2.67 -12.55
N GLU A 169 -4.37 -3.99 -12.75
CA GLU A 169 -4.92 -4.61 -13.97
C GLU A 169 -6.45 -4.66 -13.93
N ASN A 170 -7.03 -4.81 -12.74
CA ASN A 170 -8.48 -4.86 -12.53
C ASN A 170 -8.96 -3.74 -11.59
N PRO A 171 -8.76 -2.45 -11.95
CA PRO A 171 -9.06 -1.33 -11.06
C PRO A 171 -10.55 -1.19 -10.75
N ARG A 172 -11.42 -1.69 -11.64
CA ARG A 172 -12.86 -1.75 -11.39
C ARG A 172 -13.19 -2.65 -10.20
N GLU A 173 -12.54 -3.80 -10.09
CA GLU A 173 -12.80 -4.74 -9.00
C GLU A 173 -12.36 -4.18 -7.65
N SER A 174 -11.22 -3.48 -7.62
CA SER A 174 -10.71 -2.77 -6.44
C SER A 174 -11.64 -1.62 -6.03
N LYS A 175 -12.10 -0.80 -6.98
CA LYS A 175 -13.03 0.31 -6.72
C LYS A 175 -14.39 -0.15 -6.20
N ARG A 176 -14.97 -1.19 -6.79
CA ARG A 176 -16.27 -1.75 -6.35
C ARG A 176 -16.23 -2.27 -4.91
N ARG A 177 -15.03 -2.62 -4.43
CA ARG A 177 -14.78 -3.11 -3.07
C ARG A 177 -14.08 -2.06 -2.22
N GLU A 178 -14.11 -0.80 -2.62
CA GLU A 178 -13.65 0.33 -1.83
C GLU A 178 -12.22 0.18 -1.28
N GLY A 179 -11.34 -0.48 -2.05
CA GLY A 179 -9.94 -0.67 -1.70
C GLY A 179 -9.67 -1.68 -0.58
N GLN A 180 -10.62 -2.57 -0.26
CA GLN A 180 -10.37 -3.67 0.69
C GLN A 180 -9.25 -4.60 0.20
N ALA A 181 -8.35 -4.99 1.10
CA ALA A 181 -7.23 -5.88 0.79
C ALA A 181 -7.64 -7.37 0.79
N LEU A 182 -8.61 -7.74 1.60
CA LEU A 182 -9.12 -9.10 1.73
C LEU A 182 -10.62 -9.07 2.06
N ILE A 183 -11.40 -9.83 1.29
CA ILE A 183 -12.81 -10.07 1.56
C ILE A 183 -13.03 -11.58 1.60
N VAL A 184 -13.71 -12.07 2.63
CA VAL A 184 -14.13 -13.47 2.78
C VAL A 184 -15.63 -13.49 2.99
N ASN A 185 -16.35 -14.23 2.14
CA ASN A 185 -17.80 -14.36 2.19
C ASN A 185 -18.50 -12.98 2.31
N ALA A 186 -18.19 -12.09 1.37
CA ALA A 186 -18.65 -10.71 1.32
C ALA A 186 -18.37 -9.87 2.59
N THR A 187 -17.44 -10.29 3.45
CA THR A 187 -17.03 -9.59 4.69
C THR A 187 -15.55 -9.19 4.60
N PRO A 188 -15.20 -7.90 4.75
CA PRO A 188 -13.81 -7.48 4.80
C PRO A 188 -13.10 -8.03 6.04
N ILE A 189 -11.86 -8.46 5.88
CA ILE A 189 -11.03 -8.94 6.98
C ILE A 189 -10.02 -7.85 7.35
N ALA A 190 -10.14 -7.29 8.55
CA ALA A 190 -9.33 -6.17 9.02
C ALA A 190 -8.06 -6.60 9.77
N SER A 191 -8.05 -7.81 10.34
CA SER A 191 -6.91 -8.34 11.07
C SER A 191 -5.69 -8.54 10.19
N ASN A 192 -4.52 -8.27 10.76
CA ASN A 192 -3.25 -8.53 10.09
C ASN A 192 -2.97 -10.03 10.08
N TRP A 193 -2.74 -10.61 8.90
CA TRP A 193 -2.44 -12.04 8.71
C TRP A 193 -1.25 -12.54 9.53
N ARG A 194 -0.33 -11.65 9.95
CA ARG A 194 0.77 -12.02 10.86
C ARG A 194 0.30 -12.35 12.28
N ASN A 195 -0.82 -11.78 12.72
CA ASN A 195 -1.51 -12.21 13.94
C ASN A 195 -2.44 -13.38 13.58
N ARG A 196 -1.86 -14.57 13.46
CA ARG A 196 -2.57 -15.79 13.02
C ARG A 196 -3.83 -16.07 13.83
N GLU A 197 -3.80 -15.88 15.15
CA GLU A 197 -4.96 -16.15 16.00
C GLU A 197 -6.14 -15.22 15.68
N ALA A 198 -5.89 -13.89 15.67
CA ALA A 198 -6.93 -12.92 15.34
C ALA A 198 -7.44 -13.10 13.90
N PHE A 199 -6.52 -13.38 12.96
CA PHE A 199 -6.83 -13.61 11.56
C PHE A 199 -7.71 -14.84 11.37
N THR A 200 -7.31 -15.99 11.89
CA THR A 200 -8.12 -17.22 11.80
C THR A 200 -9.48 -17.02 12.43
N LYS A 201 -9.56 -16.35 13.58
CA LYS A 201 -10.84 -16.08 14.25
C LYS A 201 -11.78 -15.25 13.37
N GLU A 202 -11.29 -14.14 12.80
CA GLU A 202 -12.11 -13.25 11.97
C GLU A 202 -12.55 -13.94 10.68
N VAL A 203 -11.66 -14.69 10.02
CA VAL A 203 -11.99 -15.47 8.82
C VAL A 203 -13.04 -16.52 9.11
N THR A 204 -12.88 -17.31 10.18
CA THR A 204 -13.86 -18.33 10.56
C THR A 204 -15.22 -17.71 10.89
N GLN A 205 -15.24 -16.55 11.55
CA GLN A 205 -16.48 -15.82 11.80
C GLN A 205 -17.13 -15.38 10.48
N ALA A 206 -16.37 -14.81 9.54
CA ALA A 206 -16.87 -14.39 8.24
C ALA A 206 -17.48 -15.54 7.42
N LEU A 207 -16.91 -16.76 7.50
CA LEU A 207 -17.42 -17.95 6.82
C LEU A 207 -18.78 -18.44 7.34
N THR A 208 -19.22 -17.99 8.52
CA THR A 208 -20.48 -18.43 9.16
C THR A 208 -21.68 -17.49 8.95
N ILE A 209 -21.48 -16.36 8.25
CA ILE A 209 -22.50 -15.32 7.99
C ILE A 209 -23.25 -15.59 6.69
#